data_AF-A0A328RV67-F1
#
_entry.id   AF-A0A328RV67-F1
#
_cell.length_a   1.000
_cell.length_b   1.000
_cell.length_c   1.000
_cell.angle_alpha   90.00
_cell.angle_beta   90.00
_cell.angle_gamma   90.00
#
_symmetry.space_group_name_H-M   'P 1'
#
loop_
_entity.id
_entity.type
_entity.pdbx_description
1 polymer ?
#
loop_
_entity_poly.entity_id
_entity_poly.type
_entity_poly.pdbx_seq_one_letter_code
_entity_poly.pdbx_strand_id
1 'polypeptide(L)'
;MKIIEKTSEKESDIDSLYKSDSVIFEETTLVSDKLNYVISYFPKDNVYDVIIENKNSNMIIYQSFPKLSSSTLKYFNLLKDETYNDNFGNSFKCISHTIEYNL
;
A
#
# COMPACT_ATOMS: atom_id res chain seq x y z
N MET A 1 5.33 -16.99 -9.88
CA MET A 1 5.00 -15.72 -9.20
C MET A 1 5.36 -14.57 -10.11
N LYS A 2 4.41 -13.68 -10.33
CA LYS A 2 4.55 -12.49 -11.17
C LYS A 2 4.22 -11.26 -10.33
N ILE A 3 4.81 -10.13 -10.68
CA ILE A 3 4.58 -8.85 -10.00
C ILE A 3 4.03 -7.87 -11.03
N ILE A 4 2.98 -7.13 -10.67
CA ILE A 4 2.44 -6.02 -11.44
C ILE A 4 2.41 -4.78 -10.56
N GLU A 5 2.76 -3.64 -11.14
CA GLU A 5 2.63 -2.35 -10.48
C GLU A 5 1.21 -1.79 -10.69
N LYS A 6 0.58 -1.31 -9.63
CA LYS A 6 -0.74 -0.67 -9.65
C LYS A 6 -0.62 0.77 -10.14
N THR A 7 -0.93 0.92 -11.43
CA THR A 7 -1.05 2.19 -12.14
C THR A 7 -2.46 2.30 -12.71
N SER A 8 -2.87 3.50 -13.11
CA SER A 8 -4.18 3.74 -13.71
C SER A 8 -4.44 2.89 -14.96
N GLU A 9 -3.40 2.65 -15.77
CA GLU A 9 -3.49 1.82 -16.99
C GLU A 9 -3.77 0.34 -16.70
N LYS A 10 -3.49 -0.13 -15.48
CA LYS A 10 -3.51 -1.55 -15.11
C LYS A 10 -4.63 -1.92 -14.14
N GLU A 11 -5.48 -0.97 -13.76
CA GLU A 11 -6.56 -1.20 -12.79
C GLU A 11 -7.49 -2.35 -13.20
N SER A 12 -7.89 -2.41 -14.48
CA SER A 12 -8.75 -3.49 -15.00
C SER A 12 -8.10 -4.87 -14.90
N ASP A 13 -6.79 -4.97 -15.15
CA ASP A 13 -6.06 -6.23 -15.06
C ASP A 13 -5.99 -6.67 -13.59
N ILE A 14 -5.71 -5.73 -12.70
CA ILE A 14 -5.61 -5.96 -11.26
C ILE A 14 -6.96 -6.38 -10.67
N ASP A 15 -8.05 -5.72 -11.04
CA ASP A 15 -9.40 -6.10 -10.65
C ASP A 15 -9.73 -7.53 -11.09
N SER A 16 -9.24 -7.94 -12.26
CA SER A 16 -9.44 -9.29 -12.76
C SER A 16 -8.66 -10.32 -11.94
N LEU A 17 -7.43 -10.01 -11.53
CA LEU A 17 -6.61 -10.86 -10.64
C LEU A 17 -7.26 -11.05 -9.27
N TYR A 18 -7.87 -9.99 -8.72
CA TYR A 18 -8.60 -10.07 -7.46
C TYR A 18 -9.87 -10.92 -7.59
N LYS A 19 -10.61 -10.79 -8.69
CA LYS A 19 -11.82 -11.60 -8.96
C LYS A 19 -11.51 -13.08 -9.21
N SER A 20 -10.30 -13.41 -9.64
CA SER A 20 -9.87 -14.79 -9.88
C SER A 20 -9.17 -15.43 -8.67
N ASP A 21 -9.15 -14.76 -7.51
CA ASP A 21 -8.41 -15.18 -6.31
C ASP A 21 -6.92 -15.48 -6.59
N SER A 22 -6.33 -14.78 -7.57
CA SER A 22 -4.94 -14.99 -8.01
C SER A 22 -3.92 -14.17 -7.21
N VAL A 23 -4.37 -13.15 -6.46
CA VAL A 23 -3.50 -12.25 -5.70
C VAL A 23 -3.00 -12.92 -4.43
N ILE A 24 -1.68 -12.87 -4.24
CA ILE A 24 -0.98 -13.43 -3.08
C ILE A 24 -0.65 -12.32 -2.07
N PHE A 25 -0.28 -11.14 -2.56
CA PHE A 25 0.24 -10.05 -1.76
C PHE A 25 0.08 -8.72 -2.50
N GLU A 26 -0.24 -7.65 -1.80
CA GLU A 26 -0.23 -6.27 -2.31
C GLU A 26 0.55 -5.38 -1.34
N GLU A 27 1.43 -4.53 -1.83
CA GLU A 27 2.21 -3.61 -1.01
C GLU A 27 2.25 -2.21 -1.62
N THR A 28 1.99 -1.21 -0.78
CA THR A 28 2.12 0.20 -1.11
C THR A 28 3.23 0.83 -0.27
N THR A 29 4.21 1.45 -0.92
CA THR A 29 5.26 2.23 -0.28
C THR A 29 5.06 3.72 -0.56
N LEU A 30 4.96 4.49 0.52
CA LEU A 30 4.69 5.92 0.49
C LEU A 30 5.79 6.67 1.22
N VAL A 31 6.19 7.81 0.67
CA VAL A 31 7.21 8.67 1.26
C VAL A 31 6.68 10.10 1.41
N SER A 32 7.01 10.71 2.54
CA SER A 32 6.87 12.15 2.78
C SER A 32 8.18 12.70 3.32
N ASP A 33 8.23 14.00 3.60
CA ASP A 33 9.41 14.63 4.20
C ASP A 33 9.76 14.04 5.59
N LYS A 34 8.75 13.59 6.34
CA LYS A 34 8.90 13.18 7.74
C LYS A 34 8.74 11.69 7.97
N LEU A 35 7.88 11.05 7.19
CA LEU A 35 7.41 9.68 7.41
C LEU A 35 7.58 8.84 6.13
N ASN A 36 7.95 7.57 6.31
CA ASN A 36 7.76 6.53 5.31
C ASN A 36 6.67 5.57 5.80
N TYR A 37 5.79 5.14 4.89
CA TYR A 37 4.83 4.07 5.13
C TYR A 37 5.12 2.92 4.19
N VAL A 38 5.04 1.70 4.71
CA VAL A 38 4.87 0.48 3.92
C VAL A 38 3.61 -0.18 4.43
N ILE A 39 2.64 -0.38 3.53
CA ILE A 39 1.37 -1.02 3.84
C ILE A 39 1.28 -2.26 2.98
N SER A 40 1.28 -3.42 3.62
CA SER A 40 1.18 -4.72 2.96
C SER A 40 -0.17 -5.35 3.26
N TYR A 41 -0.74 -6.06 2.30
CA TYR A 41 -1.98 -6.80 2.41
C TYR A 41 -1.79 -8.24 1.96
N PHE A 42 -2.26 -9.18 2.77
CA PHE A 42 -2.22 -10.61 2.52
C PHE A 42 -3.66 -11.11 2.34
N PRO A 43 -4.18 -11.24 1.10
CA PRO A 43 -5.60 -11.54 0.87
C PRO A 43 -6.05 -12.86 1.49
N LYS A 44 -5.19 -13.88 1.46
CA LYS A 44 -5.49 -15.23 1.98
C LYS A 44 -5.83 -15.22 3.47
N ASP A 45 -5.10 -14.42 4.25
CA ASP A 45 -5.26 -14.31 5.70
C ASP A 45 -6.11 -13.08 6.09
N ASN A 46 -6.51 -12.27 5.10
CA ASN A 46 -7.24 -11.03 5.25
C ASN A 46 -6.64 -10.12 6.34
N VAL A 47 -5.33 -9.90 6.24
CA VAL A 47 -4.56 -9.10 7.20
C VAL A 47 -3.72 -8.05 6.48
N TYR A 48 -3.61 -6.90 7.12
CA TYR A 48 -2.73 -5.81 6.72
C TYR A 48 -1.59 -5.69 7.71
N ASP A 49 -0.38 -5.50 7.19
CA ASP A 49 0.77 -5.07 7.97
C ASP A 49 1.11 -3.62 7.59
N VAL A 50 1.33 -2.79 8.60
CA VAL A 50 1.67 -1.38 8.43
C VAL A 50 2.97 -1.09 9.15
N ILE A 51 3.96 -0.62 8.39
CA ILE A 51 5.23 -0.12 8.88
C ILE A 51 5.24 1.39 8.71
N ILE A 52 5.53 2.11 9.79
CA ILE A 52 5.69 3.56 9.77
C ILE A 52 7.06 3.90 10.33
N GLU A 53 7.89 4.53 9.51
CA GLU A 53 9.19 5.03 9.93
C GLU A 53 9.12 6.56 10.05
N ASN A 54 9.56 7.09 11.19
CA ASN A 54 9.76 8.52 11.39
C ASN A 54 11.24 8.87 11.18
N LYS A 55 11.51 9.60 10.09
CA LYS A 55 12.86 10.01 9.66
C LYS A 55 13.56 10.92 10.66
N ASN A 56 12.81 11.64 11.49
CA ASN A 56 13.37 12.61 12.43
C ASN A 56 13.76 12.00 13.78
N SER A 57 13.17 10.86 14.15
CA SER A 57 13.33 10.28 15.49
C SER A 57 13.88 8.85 15.50
N ASN A 58 14.24 8.28 14.34
CA ASN A 58 14.61 6.86 14.18
C ASN A 58 13.59 5.90 14.80
N MET A 59 12.33 6.32 14.87
CA MET A 59 11.25 5.52 15.42
C MET A 59 10.61 4.71 14.28
N ILE A 60 10.51 3.39 14.48
CA ILE A 60 9.81 2.48 13.57
C ILE A 60 8.64 1.85 14.33
N ILE A 61 7.46 1.94 13.76
CA ILE A 61 6.23 1.30 14.25
C ILE A 61 5.89 0.16 13.30
N TYR A 62 5.62 -1.03 13.83
CA TYR A 62 5.06 -2.16 13.11
C TYR A 62 3.73 -2.54 13.77
N GLN A 63 2.65 -2.57 12.98
CA GLN A 63 1.33 -2.99 13.46
C GLN A 63 0.59 -3.79 12.40
N SER A 64 -0.05 -4.88 12.83
CA SER A 64 -0.92 -5.72 12.01
C SER A 64 -2.38 -5.46 12.33
N PHE A 65 -3.24 -5.41 11.31
CA PHE A 65 -4.66 -5.17 11.47
C PHE A 65 -5.48 -6.07 10.55
N PRO A 66 -6.63 -6.62 11.00
CA PRO A 66 -7.59 -7.28 10.09
C PRO A 66 -8.32 -6.26 9.20
N LYS A 67 -8.22 -4.96 9.50
CA LYS A 67 -8.85 -3.89 8.74
C LYS A 67 -8.13 -2.56 8.97
N LEU A 68 -7.84 -1.84 7.90
CA LEU A 68 -7.27 -0.49 7.96
C LEU A 68 -8.29 0.55 8.42
N SER A 69 -7.79 1.59 9.08
CA SER A 69 -8.57 2.82 9.32
C SER A 69 -8.89 3.53 7.99
N SER A 70 -9.91 4.39 7.96
CA SER A 70 -10.27 5.11 6.73
C SER A 70 -9.13 5.99 6.18
N SER A 71 -8.28 6.55 7.03
CA SER A 71 -7.11 7.33 6.59
C SER A 71 -6.03 6.41 6.02
N THR A 72 -5.69 5.32 6.71
CA THR A 72 -4.68 4.37 6.24
C THR A 72 -5.11 3.64 4.96
N LEU A 73 -6.41 3.38 4.80
CA LEU A 73 -6.96 2.80 3.57
C LEU A 73 -6.81 3.74 2.36
N LYS A 74 -6.92 5.07 2.57
CA LYS A 74 -6.65 6.03 1.50
C LYS A 74 -5.19 5.98 1.04
N TYR A 75 -4.27 5.85 1.99
CA TYR A 75 -2.84 5.69 1.68
C TYR A 75 -2.59 4.42 0.87
N PHE A 76 -3.16 3.30 1.30
CA PHE A 76 -3.05 2.01 0.61
C PHE A 76 -3.61 2.06 -0.83
N ASN A 77 -4.68 2.79 -1.07
CA ASN A 77 -5.32 2.84 -2.40
C ASN A 77 -4.64 3.77 -3.41
N LEU A 78 -3.55 4.45 -3.06
CA LEU A 78 -2.85 5.33 -4.00
C LEU A 78 -2.20 4.54 -5.12
N LEU A 79 -2.38 4.98 -6.36
CA LEU A 79 -1.65 4.44 -7.50
C LEU A 79 -0.19 4.91 -7.45
N LYS A 80 0.70 4.20 -8.15
CA LYS A 80 2.09 4.65 -8.27
C LYS A 80 2.17 6.07 -8.84
N ASP A 81 3.09 6.85 -8.27
CA ASP A 81 3.35 8.26 -8.56
C ASP A 81 2.26 9.25 -8.11
N GLU A 82 1.12 8.78 -7.58
CA GLU A 82 0.13 9.66 -6.98
C GLU A 82 0.66 10.31 -5.69
N THR A 83 0.13 11.49 -5.42
CA THR A 83 0.43 12.25 -4.20
C THR A 83 -0.86 12.55 -3.46
N TYR A 84 -0.84 12.35 -2.14
CA TYR A 84 -1.96 12.65 -1.26
C TYR A 84 -1.52 13.57 -0.12
N ASN A 85 -2.26 14.66 0.05
CA ASN A 85 -2.10 15.57 1.18
C ASN A 85 -3.09 15.17 2.27
N ASP A 86 -2.57 14.77 3.42
CA ASP A 86 -3.41 14.36 4.55
C ASP A 86 -3.85 15.56 5.41
N ASN A 87 -4.74 15.28 6.36
CA ASN A 87 -5.27 16.30 7.27
C ASN A 87 -4.27 16.72 8.37
N PHE A 88 -3.08 16.13 8.41
CA PHE A 88 -2.03 16.41 9.38
C PHE A 88 -0.88 17.24 8.78
N GLY A 89 -1.03 17.67 7.52
CA GLY A 89 -0.05 18.48 6.81
C GLY A 89 1.11 17.68 6.21
N ASN A 90 0.96 16.36 6.04
CA ASN A 90 1.91 15.55 5.30
C ASN A 90 1.50 15.44 3.83
N SER A 91 2.49 15.45 2.95
CA SER A 91 2.33 15.11 1.53
C SER A 91 3.01 13.77 1.29
N PHE A 92 2.21 12.74 0.99
CA PHE A 92 2.71 11.40 0.71
C PHE A 92 2.71 11.13 -0.77
N LYS A 93 3.89 10.82 -1.33
CA LYS A 93 4.03 10.30 -2.68
C LYS A 93 4.09 8.77 -2.64
N CYS A 94 3.26 8.11 -3.44
CA CYS A 94 3.37 6.68 -3.71
C CYS A 94 4.54 6.42 -4.65
N ILE A 95 5.62 5.80 -4.15
CA ILE A 95 6.80 5.48 -4.96
C ILE A 95 6.73 4.08 -5.53
N SER A 96 5.94 3.20 -4.91
CA SER A 96 5.66 1.87 -5.42
C SER A 96 4.33 1.37 -4.87
N HIS A 97 3.58 0.69 -5.72
CA HIS A 97 2.42 -0.08 -5.36
C HIS A 97 2.43 -1.36 -6.17
N THR A 98 2.81 -2.47 -5.56
CA THR A 98 3.00 -3.76 -6.24
C THR A 98 1.99 -4.79 -5.79
N ILE A 99 1.64 -5.68 -6.73
CA ILE A 99 0.74 -6.79 -6.50
C ILE A 99 1.45 -8.04 -7.00
N GLU A 100 1.67 -9.00 -6.11
CA GLU A 100 2.17 -10.32 -6.42
C GLU A 100 1.00 -11.28 -6.64
N TYR A 101 1.07 -12.07 -7.72
CA TYR A 101 -0.02 -12.96 -8.11
C TYR A 101 0.50 -14.26 -8.78
N ASN A 102 -0.38 -15.26 -8.84
CA ASN A 102 -0.16 -16.52 -9.53
C ASN A 102 -1.29 -16.80 -10.55
N LEU A 103 -0.89 -17.14 -11.77
CA LEU A 103 -1.79 -17.50 -12.89
C LEU A 103 -1.52 -18.94 -13.30
#